data_AF-A0A7V3RL75-F1
#
_entry.id   AF-A0A7V3RL75-F1
#
_cell.length_a   1.000
_cell.length_b   1.000
_cell.length_c   1.000
_cell.angle_alpha   90.00
_cell.angle_beta   90.00
_cell.angle_gamma   90.00
#
_symmetry.space_group_name_H-M   'P 1'
#
loop_
_entity.id
_entity.type
_entity.pdbx_description
1 polymer ?
#
loop_
_entity_poly.entity_id
_entity_poly.type
_entity_poly.pdbx_seq_one_letter_code
_entity_poly.pdbx_strand_id
1 'polypeptide(L)'
;GLVEVPMGTTLREIVFDIGGGIKGGKRFKAIQSGGPSGGVIPEEYLDTPIGYENLQKLGAIMGSGGLIVMDEDDCMVDISKFYLQFAVDESCGKCSPCRIGGKQLLDMLDRISKGTGKIEEMESIKRICFAIQKASLCGLGQNTPNPVLSTIKYFEEEYIEHIKDKKCRSGSCKGLITYTIDPEKCIGCGLCAIKCPVNCISGEKQKPYKIDQSKCIKCNSCFEVCKFGAVIRK
;
A
#
# COMPACT_ATOMS: atom_id res chain seq x y z
N GLY A 1 -8.88 -1.21 18.71
CA GLY A 1 -9.80 -1.16 19.86
C GLY A 1 -10.46 0.19 19.90
N LEU A 2 -11.04 0.58 21.03
CA LEU A 2 -11.54 1.93 21.28
C LEU A 2 -10.99 2.39 22.63
N VAL A 3 -10.49 3.62 22.68
CA VAL A 3 -9.94 4.23 23.88
C VAL A 3 -10.29 5.72 23.87
N GLU A 4 -10.58 6.25 25.04
CA GLU A 4 -10.79 7.68 25.26
C GLU A 4 -9.50 8.30 25.76
N VAL A 5 -9.02 9.34 25.07
CA VAL A 5 -7.80 10.08 25.39
C VAL A 5 -8.08 11.58 25.30
N PRO A 6 -7.41 12.40 26.12
CA PRO A 6 -7.54 13.85 26.00
C PRO A 6 -7.02 14.35 24.65
N MET A 7 -7.63 15.42 24.14
CA MET A 7 -7.08 16.12 22.98
C MET A 7 -5.66 16.61 23.30
N GLY A 8 -4.72 16.43 22.37
CA GLY A 8 -3.32 16.76 22.58
C GLY A 8 -2.44 15.57 23.03
N THR A 9 -3.01 14.40 23.34
CA THR A 9 -2.22 13.16 23.45
C THR A 9 -1.45 12.91 22.15
N THR A 10 -0.19 12.50 22.24
CA THR A 10 0.64 12.27 21.04
C THR A 10 0.24 10.99 20.30
N LEU A 11 0.49 10.94 18.99
CA LEU A 11 0.29 9.70 18.23
C LEU A 11 1.14 8.54 18.81
N ARG A 12 2.35 8.84 19.31
CA ARG A 12 3.23 7.88 19.97
C ARG A 12 2.59 7.25 21.19
N GLU A 13 2.09 8.05 22.12
CA GLU A 13 1.42 7.56 23.34
C GLU A 13 0.22 6.67 22.98
N ILE A 14 -0.58 7.08 21.99
CA ILE A 14 -1.74 6.30 21.55
C ILE A 14 -1.33 4.94 20.98
N VAL A 15 -0.28 4.89 20.16
CA VAL A 15 0.14 3.65 19.50
C VAL A 15 0.91 2.73 20.44
N PHE A 16 1.89 3.25 21.16
CA PHE A 16 2.84 2.43 21.92
C PHE A 16 2.42 2.21 23.37
N ASP A 17 1.98 3.25 24.06
CA ASP A 17 1.65 3.15 25.50
C ASP A 17 0.25 2.56 25.70
N ILE A 18 -0.70 2.98 24.88
CA ILE A 18 -2.10 2.55 24.97
C ILE A 18 -2.39 1.37 24.04
N GLY A 19 -1.94 1.45 22.78
CA GLY A 19 -2.18 0.43 21.76
C GLY A 19 -1.31 -0.83 21.89
N GLY A 20 -0.28 -0.80 22.73
CA GLY A 20 0.65 -1.92 22.94
C GLY A 20 1.69 -2.09 21.84
N GLY A 21 1.86 -1.10 20.97
CA GLY A 21 2.85 -1.09 19.89
C GLY A 21 2.45 -1.92 18.67
N ILE A 22 3.45 -2.25 17.84
CA ILE A 22 3.24 -2.97 16.59
C ILE A 22 3.22 -4.49 16.83
N LYS A 23 2.23 -5.15 16.24
CA LYS A 23 2.06 -6.61 16.35
C LYS A 23 3.32 -7.34 15.87
N GLY A 24 3.79 -8.27 16.69
CA GLY A 24 4.97 -9.09 16.37
C GLY A 24 6.30 -8.35 16.44
N GLY A 25 6.34 -7.15 17.04
CA GLY A 25 7.58 -6.36 17.19
C GLY A 25 8.14 -5.83 15.88
N LYS A 26 7.32 -5.77 14.82
CA LYS A 26 7.71 -5.20 13.54
C LYS A 26 7.93 -3.70 13.62
N ARG A 27 8.55 -3.15 12.58
CA ARG A 27 8.78 -1.71 12.51
C ARG A 27 7.49 -0.94 12.18
N PHE A 28 7.25 0.14 12.93
CA PHE A 28 6.22 1.12 12.63
C PHE A 28 6.53 1.82 11.30
N LYS A 29 5.50 2.06 10.48
CA LYS A 29 5.66 2.76 9.20
C LYS A 29 4.89 4.08 9.15
N ALA A 30 3.58 4.03 9.40
CA ALA A 30 2.72 5.21 9.35
C ALA A 30 1.41 5.02 10.10
N ILE A 31 0.69 6.10 10.32
CA ILE A 31 -0.71 6.12 10.79
C ILE A 31 -1.57 6.75 9.71
N GLN A 32 -2.69 6.11 9.37
CA GLN A 32 -3.75 6.74 8.62
C GLN A 32 -4.76 7.34 9.60
N SER A 33 -5.02 8.63 9.47
CA SER A 33 -5.97 9.37 10.32
C SER A 33 -7.03 10.06 9.48
N GLY A 34 -8.29 9.92 9.91
CA GLY A 34 -9.45 10.58 9.28
C GLY A 34 -10.31 9.67 8.42
N GLY A 35 -10.14 8.35 8.54
CA GLY A 35 -10.85 7.35 7.74
C GLY A 35 -10.48 7.43 6.25
N PRO A 36 -11.29 6.90 5.32
CA PRO A 36 -10.92 6.80 3.91
C PRO A 36 -10.59 8.11 3.18
N SER A 37 -11.00 9.26 3.73
CA SER A 37 -10.70 10.59 3.19
C SER A 37 -9.55 11.29 3.92
N GLY A 38 -8.90 10.58 4.85
CA GLY A 38 -7.77 11.07 5.61
C GLY A 38 -6.44 10.88 4.91
N GLY A 39 -5.36 11.34 5.54
CA GLY A 39 -4.00 11.18 5.05
C GLY A 39 -3.21 10.18 5.88
N VAL A 40 -1.99 9.91 5.43
CA VAL A 40 -0.99 9.14 6.19
C VAL A 40 0.01 10.06 6.87
N ILE A 41 0.48 9.63 8.04
CA ILE A 41 1.42 10.33 8.90
C ILE A 41 2.62 9.39 9.15
N PRO A 42 3.83 9.70 8.67
CA PRO A 42 4.99 8.82 8.84
C PRO A 42 5.58 8.88 10.25
N GLU A 43 6.50 7.95 10.52
CA GLU A 43 7.21 7.76 11.80
C GLU A 43 7.80 9.06 12.39
N GLU A 44 8.32 9.94 11.54
CA GLU A 44 8.95 11.20 11.96
C GLU A 44 8.00 12.18 12.69
N TYR A 45 6.67 12.01 12.53
CA TYR A 45 5.64 12.85 13.16
C TYR A 45 4.90 12.14 14.30
N LEU A 46 5.40 11.01 14.81
CA LEU A 46 4.76 10.30 15.92
C LEU A 46 4.57 11.13 17.19
N ASP A 47 5.43 12.12 17.43
CA ASP A 47 5.32 13.01 18.59
C ASP A 47 4.32 14.16 18.35
N THR A 48 3.59 14.14 17.23
CA THR A 48 2.55 15.14 16.94
C THR A 48 1.35 14.93 17.88
N PRO A 49 0.91 15.98 18.59
CA PRO A 49 -0.31 15.94 19.40
C PRO A 49 -1.54 15.78 18.50
N ILE A 50 -2.45 14.86 18.84
CA ILE A 50 -3.73 14.77 18.14
C ILE A 50 -4.49 16.10 18.26
N GLY A 51 -4.93 16.63 17.12
CA GLY A 51 -5.66 17.88 17.05
C GLY A 51 -6.00 18.23 15.60
N TYR A 52 -7.11 18.93 15.38
CA TYR A 52 -7.60 19.27 14.03
C TYR A 52 -6.53 19.96 13.18
N GLU A 53 -5.95 21.05 13.70
CA GLU A 53 -4.96 21.84 12.97
C GLU A 53 -3.63 21.11 12.78
N ASN A 54 -3.17 20.38 13.81
CA ASN A 54 -1.89 19.66 13.77
C ASN A 54 -1.91 18.59 12.67
N LEU A 55 -2.97 17.78 12.63
CA LEU A 55 -3.10 16.72 11.63
C LEU A 55 -3.31 17.29 10.23
N GLN A 56 -4.05 18.40 10.09
CA GLN A 56 -4.26 19.06 8.81
C GLN A 56 -2.95 19.56 8.18
N LYS A 57 -2.01 20.08 8.97
CA LYS A 57 -0.67 20.48 8.50
C LYS A 57 0.13 19.32 7.92
N LEU A 58 -0.14 18.10 8.38
CA LEU A 58 0.48 16.87 7.88
C LEU A 58 -0.26 16.28 6.68
N GLY A 59 -1.35 16.88 6.22
CA GLY A 59 -2.17 16.35 5.12
C GLY A 59 -3.09 15.21 5.54
N ALA A 60 -3.30 15.01 6.85
CA ALA A 60 -4.30 14.12 7.42
C ALA A 60 -5.43 14.94 8.06
N ILE A 61 -6.46 14.28 8.58
CA ILE A 61 -7.53 14.94 9.34
C ILE A 61 -7.89 14.11 10.57
N MET A 62 -8.45 14.74 11.59
CA MET A 62 -8.95 14.01 12.75
C MET A 62 -10.13 13.09 12.36
N GLY A 63 -11.03 13.58 11.50
CA GLY A 63 -12.25 12.85 11.13
C GLY A 63 -13.05 12.45 12.38
N SER A 64 -13.34 11.16 12.51
CA SER A 64 -14.02 10.56 13.67
C SER A 64 -13.07 10.12 14.80
N GLY A 65 -11.78 10.43 14.73
CA GLY A 65 -10.77 9.95 15.68
C GLY A 65 -10.25 8.54 15.38
N GLY A 66 -10.61 7.96 14.22
CA GLY A 66 -10.11 6.67 13.77
C GLY A 66 -8.66 6.74 13.30
N LEU A 67 -7.82 5.88 13.88
CA LEU A 67 -6.41 5.70 13.50
C LEU A 67 -6.18 4.27 13.03
N ILE A 68 -5.56 4.11 11.86
CA ILE A 68 -5.12 2.81 11.34
C ILE A 68 -3.59 2.82 11.31
N VAL A 69 -2.99 1.97 12.16
CA VAL A 69 -1.54 1.84 12.28
C VAL A 69 -1.03 0.86 11.24
N MET A 70 0.02 1.25 10.52
CA MET A 70 0.66 0.45 9.48
C MET A 70 2.10 0.10 9.86
N ASP A 71 2.52 -1.10 9.44
CA ASP A 71 3.86 -1.64 9.65
C ASP A 71 4.66 -1.72 8.33
N GLU A 72 5.89 -2.24 8.40
CA GLU A 72 6.79 -2.37 7.25
C GLU A 72 6.27 -3.27 6.10
N ASP A 73 5.28 -4.12 6.36
CA ASP A 73 4.64 -4.99 5.37
C ASP A 73 3.42 -4.33 4.66
N ASP A 74 3.11 -3.08 4.96
CA ASP A 74 2.04 -2.34 4.28
C ASP A 74 2.57 -1.51 3.12
N CYS A 75 2.08 -1.72 1.88
CA CYS A 75 2.49 -0.94 0.71
C CYS A 75 1.75 0.41 0.65
N MET A 76 2.48 1.55 0.56
CA MET A 76 1.82 2.86 0.52
C MET A 76 1.04 3.12 -0.77
N VAL A 77 1.47 2.54 -1.89
CA VAL A 77 0.73 2.59 -3.16
C VAL A 77 -0.59 1.82 -3.05
N ASP A 78 -0.57 0.64 -2.42
CA ASP A 78 -1.76 -0.21 -2.26
C ASP A 78 -2.75 0.40 -1.26
N ILE A 79 -2.26 0.93 -0.14
CA ILE A 79 -3.06 1.67 0.84
C ILE A 79 -3.74 2.88 0.21
N SER A 80 -2.98 3.68 -0.55
CA SER A 80 -3.52 4.83 -1.27
C SER A 80 -4.63 4.43 -2.24
N LYS A 81 -4.41 3.36 -3.01
CA LYS A 81 -5.39 2.79 -3.94
C LYS A 81 -6.63 2.27 -3.22
N PHE A 82 -6.48 1.57 -2.09
CA PHE A 82 -7.59 1.04 -1.30
C PHE A 82 -8.54 2.14 -0.81
N TYR A 83 -8.00 3.19 -0.19
CA TYR A 83 -8.83 4.30 0.29
C TYR A 83 -9.43 5.12 -0.83
N LEU A 84 -8.68 5.33 -1.92
CA LEU A 84 -9.23 5.99 -3.11
C LEU A 84 -10.37 5.18 -3.73
N GLN A 85 -10.23 3.86 -3.84
CA GLN A 85 -11.28 2.97 -4.34
C GLN A 85 -12.56 3.12 -3.51
N PHE A 86 -12.44 3.07 -2.17
CA PHE A 86 -13.58 3.32 -1.29
C PHE A 86 -14.25 4.67 -1.57
N ALA A 87 -13.46 5.75 -1.66
CA ALA A 87 -14.01 7.09 -1.89
C ALA A 87 -14.65 7.24 -3.28
N VAL A 88 -14.16 6.51 -4.29
CA VAL A 88 -14.75 6.43 -5.62
C VAL A 88 -16.07 5.67 -5.60
N ASP A 89 -16.13 4.55 -4.88
CA ASP A 89 -17.35 3.72 -4.77
C ASP A 89 -18.46 4.43 -3.98
N GLU A 90 -18.10 5.17 -2.94
CA GLU A 90 -19.03 5.98 -2.13
C GLU A 90 -19.35 7.35 -2.75
N SER A 91 -18.83 7.65 -3.94
CA SER A 91 -19.12 8.90 -4.61
C SER A 91 -20.57 8.95 -5.09
N CYS A 92 -21.29 10.02 -4.72
CA CYS A 92 -22.64 10.27 -5.23
C CYS A 92 -22.67 10.65 -6.74
N GLY A 93 -21.50 10.87 -7.35
CA GLY A 93 -21.36 11.13 -8.79
C GLY A 93 -21.78 12.53 -9.26
N LYS A 94 -22.20 13.43 -8.36
CA LYS A 94 -22.78 14.73 -8.74
C LYS A 94 -21.80 15.71 -9.41
N CYS A 95 -20.56 15.79 -8.94
CA CYS A 95 -19.57 16.73 -9.48
C CYS A 95 -18.52 16.01 -10.34
N SER A 96 -18.27 16.56 -11.53
CA SER A 96 -17.33 15.99 -12.50
C SER A 96 -15.91 15.83 -11.95
N PRO A 97 -15.33 16.78 -11.19
CA PRO A 97 -14.00 16.62 -10.61
C PRO A 97 -13.90 15.35 -9.76
N CYS A 98 -14.79 15.15 -8.79
CA CYS A 98 -14.80 13.97 -7.93
C CYS A 98 -15.07 12.68 -8.72
N ARG A 99 -16.13 12.64 -9.55
CA ARG A 99 -16.55 11.41 -10.26
C ARG A 99 -15.51 10.95 -11.28
N ILE A 100 -15.06 11.86 -12.14
CA ILE A 100 -14.17 11.54 -13.25
C ILE A 100 -12.73 11.51 -12.77
N GLY A 101 -12.31 12.52 -12.01
CA GLY A 101 -10.96 12.61 -11.48
C GLY A 101 -10.64 11.47 -10.51
N GLY A 102 -11.56 11.10 -9.62
CA GLY A 102 -11.37 9.97 -8.71
C GLY A 102 -11.13 8.65 -9.45
N LYS A 103 -11.94 8.37 -10.48
CA LYS A 103 -11.76 7.17 -11.32
C LYS A 103 -10.45 7.20 -12.10
N GLN A 104 -10.08 8.35 -12.65
CA GLN A 104 -8.81 8.52 -13.36
C GLN A 104 -7.60 8.28 -12.45
N LEU A 105 -7.63 8.83 -11.22
CA LEU A 105 -6.59 8.57 -10.22
C LEU A 105 -6.49 7.08 -9.87
N LEU A 106 -7.63 6.42 -9.68
CA LEU A 106 -7.68 5.01 -9.35
C LEU A 106 -7.06 4.14 -10.45
N ASP A 107 -7.34 4.44 -11.71
CA ASP A 107 -6.76 3.71 -12.85
C ASP A 107 -5.25 3.98 -13.00
N MET A 108 -4.77 5.16 -12.62
CA MET A 108 -3.34 5.47 -12.56
C MET A 108 -2.65 4.69 -11.44
N LEU A 109 -3.20 4.70 -10.22
CA LEU A 109 -2.66 3.94 -9.09
C LEU A 109 -2.71 2.43 -9.34
N ASP A 110 -3.76 1.92 -9.99
CA ASP A 110 -3.85 0.52 -10.36
C ASP A 110 -2.71 0.10 -11.31
N ARG A 111 -2.38 0.92 -12.31
CA ARG A 111 -1.23 0.69 -13.19
C ARG A 111 0.09 0.72 -12.45
N ILE A 112 0.28 1.66 -11.52
CA ILE A 112 1.47 1.71 -10.66
C ILE A 112 1.56 0.43 -9.81
N SER A 113 0.47 -0.01 -9.18
CA SER A 113 0.41 -1.26 -8.39
C SER A 113 0.71 -2.52 -9.22
N LYS A 114 0.58 -2.45 -10.55
CA LYS A 114 0.88 -3.53 -11.49
C LYS A 114 2.24 -3.39 -12.19
N GLY A 115 3.01 -2.34 -11.90
CA GLY A 115 4.31 -2.08 -12.55
C GLY A 115 4.21 -1.62 -14.01
N THR A 116 3.05 -1.12 -14.42
CA THR A 116 2.79 -0.59 -15.77
C THR A 116 2.53 0.91 -15.79
N GLY A 117 2.57 1.56 -14.62
CA GLY A 117 2.54 3.01 -14.50
C GLY A 117 3.81 3.66 -15.04
N LYS A 118 3.73 4.94 -15.36
CA LYS A 118 4.87 5.71 -15.88
C LYS A 118 5.25 6.86 -14.96
N ILE A 119 6.52 7.25 -14.96
CA ILE A 119 7.01 8.30 -14.05
C ILE A 119 6.36 9.66 -14.37
N GLU A 120 6.05 9.91 -15.64
CA GLU A 120 5.39 11.14 -16.09
C GLU A 120 3.95 11.25 -15.55
N GLU A 121 3.34 10.14 -15.15
CA GLU A 121 2.01 10.12 -14.55
C GLU A 121 1.99 10.72 -13.14
N MET A 122 3.12 10.77 -12.42
CA MET A 122 3.19 11.32 -11.06
C MET A 122 2.74 12.79 -11.00
N GLU A 123 3.19 13.59 -11.97
CA GLU A 123 2.79 15.00 -12.05
C GLU A 123 1.31 15.16 -12.44
N SER A 124 0.80 14.28 -13.30
CA SER A 124 -0.63 14.25 -13.63
C SER A 124 -1.49 13.86 -12.43
N ILE A 125 -1.05 12.86 -11.65
CA ILE A 125 -1.72 12.46 -10.40
C ILE A 125 -1.83 13.66 -9.46
N LYS A 126 -0.71 14.34 -9.16
CA LYS A 126 -0.70 15.54 -8.28
C LYS A 126 -1.66 16.61 -8.79
N ARG A 127 -1.63 16.92 -10.10
CA ARG A 127 -2.53 17.93 -10.71
C ARG A 127 -4.00 17.57 -10.58
N ILE A 128 -4.36 16.31 -10.85
CA ILE A 128 -5.74 15.83 -10.73
C ILE A 128 -6.18 15.90 -9.26
N CYS A 129 -5.34 15.46 -8.32
CA CYS A 129 -5.60 15.57 -6.89
C CYS A 129 -5.96 17.02 -6.50
N PHE A 130 -5.13 18.01 -6.85
CA PHE A 130 -5.41 19.41 -6.51
C PHE A 130 -6.66 19.97 -7.21
N ALA A 131 -6.95 19.54 -8.44
CA ALA A 131 -8.17 19.92 -9.13
C ALA A 131 -9.42 19.38 -8.42
N ILE A 132 -9.39 18.12 -7.97
CA ILE A 132 -10.46 17.50 -7.19
C ILE A 132 -10.66 18.24 -5.86
N GLN A 133 -9.59 18.52 -5.11
CA GLN A 133 -9.68 19.23 -3.83
C GLN A 133 -10.33 20.60 -3.98
N LYS A 134 -10.01 21.34 -5.04
CA LYS A 134 -10.50 22.71 -5.25
C LYS A 134 -11.91 22.79 -5.86
N ALA A 135 -12.28 21.84 -6.72
CA ALA A 135 -13.48 21.95 -7.56
C ALA A 135 -14.61 21.00 -7.15
N SER A 136 -14.41 20.13 -6.17
CA SER A 136 -15.47 19.24 -5.66
C SER A 136 -16.45 19.98 -4.76
N LEU A 137 -17.74 19.59 -4.83
CA LEU A 137 -18.83 20.29 -4.15
C LEU A 137 -18.95 19.97 -2.65
N CYS A 138 -18.47 18.81 -2.20
CA CYS A 138 -18.66 18.34 -0.82
C CYS A 138 -17.34 17.88 -0.18
N GLY A 139 -17.37 17.73 1.14
CA GLY A 139 -16.19 17.31 1.92
C GLY A 139 -15.63 15.93 1.53
N LEU A 140 -16.46 14.99 1.07
CA LEU A 140 -15.96 13.71 0.54
C LEU A 140 -15.06 13.97 -0.67
N GLY A 141 -15.59 14.60 -1.71
CA GLY A 141 -14.84 14.87 -2.94
C GLY A 141 -13.62 15.75 -2.71
N GLN A 142 -13.72 16.75 -1.83
CA GLN A 142 -12.59 17.62 -1.50
C GLN A 142 -11.46 16.86 -0.79
N ASN A 143 -11.77 15.80 -0.04
CA ASN A 143 -10.79 15.04 0.75
C ASN A 143 -10.40 13.68 0.13
N THR A 144 -11.10 13.21 -0.91
CA THR A 144 -10.75 12.02 -1.70
C THR A 144 -9.26 11.95 -2.10
N PRO A 145 -8.58 13.08 -2.44
CA PRO A 145 -7.18 13.02 -2.83
C PRO A 145 -6.18 12.93 -1.66
N ASN A 146 -6.61 13.09 -0.41
CA ASN A 146 -5.70 13.18 0.74
C ASN A 146 -4.83 11.92 0.94
N PRO A 147 -5.35 10.67 0.86
CA PRO A 147 -4.52 9.48 0.94
C PRO A 147 -3.43 9.48 -0.14
N VAL A 148 -3.77 9.90 -1.37
CA VAL A 148 -2.85 9.93 -2.51
C VAL A 148 -1.78 11.00 -2.35
N LEU A 149 -2.16 12.21 -1.98
CA LEU A 149 -1.21 13.31 -1.80
C LEU A 149 -0.26 13.05 -0.64
N SER A 150 -0.76 12.54 0.48
CA SER A 150 0.07 12.26 1.66
C SER A 150 1.03 11.08 1.41
N THR A 151 0.58 9.99 0.78
CA THR A 151 1.50 8.88 0.46
C THR A 151 2.55 9.28 -0.57
N ILE A 152 2.21 10.10 -1.57
CA ILE A 152 3.20 10.64 -2.50
C ILE A 152 4.17 11.59 -1.79
N LYS A 153 3.69 12.42 -0.85
CA LYS A 153 4.54 13.36 -0.11
C LYS A 153 5.59 12.65 0.75
N TYR A 154 5.19 11.59 1.45
CA TYR A 154 6.01 10.95 2.48
C TYR A 154 6.68 9.65 2.05
N PHE A 155 6.18 9.02 0.98
CA PHE A 155 6.62 7.70 0.51
C PHE A 155 6.78 7.68 -1.02
N GLU A 156 7.22 8.79 -1.63
CA GLU A 156 7.42 8.91 -3.09
C GLU A 156 8.34 7.81 -3.62
N GLU A 157 9.32 7.39 -2.83
CA GLU A 157 10.24 6.32 -3.18
C GLU A 157 9.54 4.99 -3.45
N GLU A 158 8.44 4.69 -2.75
CA GLU A 158 7.68 3.46 -3.02
C GLU A 158 6.98 3.52 -4.37
N TYR A 159 6.47 4.69 -4.77
CA TYR A 159 5.92 4.89 -6.11
C TYR A 159 7.00 4.71 -7.17
N ILE A 160 8.19 5.25 -6.94
CA ILE A 160 9.33 5.14 -7.86
C ILE A 160 9.78 3.67 -7.99
N GLU A 161 9.87 2.92 -6.90
CA GLU A 161 10.19 1.48 -6.92
C GLU A 161 9.17 0.67 -7.73
N HIS A 162 7.87 1.00 -7.60
CA HIS A 162 6.83 0.34 -8.36
C HIS A 162 6.95 0.61 -9.87
N ILE A 163 7.29 1.85 -10.23
CA ILE A 163 7.37 2.31 -11.63
C ILE A 163 8.67 1.84 -12.29
N LYS A 164 9.82 2.08 -11.67
CA LYS A 164 11.15 1.84 -12.26
C LYS A 164 11.64 0.43 -12.01
N ASP A 165 11.60 -0.02 -10.76
CA ASP A 165 12.18 -1.30 -10.36
C ASP A 165 11.19 -2.45 -10.49
N LYS A 166 9.90 -2.14 -10.73
CA LYS A 166 8.80 -3.10 -10.84
C LYS A 166 8.77 -4.05 -9.64
N LYS A 167 8.98 -3.46 -8.46
CA LYS A 167 9.08 -4.17 -7.19
C LYS A 167 8.19 -3.50 -6.16
N CYS A 168 7.58 -4.31 -5.30
CA CYS A 168 6.85 -3.85 -4.13
C CYS A 168 7.60 -4.34 -2.89
N ARG A 169 8.26 -3.44 -2.16
CA ARG A 169 9.09 -3.81 -1.00
C ARG A 169 8.36 -4.63 0.07
N SER A 170 7.06 -4.41 0.24
CA SER A 170 6.22 -5.13 1.19
C SER A 170 5.59 -6.40 0.61
N GLY A 171 5.70 -6.62 -0.70
CA GLY A 171 5.09 -7.77 -1.38
C GLY A 171 3.56 -7.77 -1.41
N SER A 172 2.88 -6.65 -1.07
CA SER A 172 1.40 -6.55 -1.06
C SER A 172 0.82 -6.51 -2.48
N CYS A 173 1.50 -5.82 -3.41
CA CYS A 173 1.06 -5.68 -4.80
C CYS A 173 1.33 -6.95 -5.62
N LYS A 174 0.30 -7.78 -5.84
CA LYS A 174 0.41 -9.06 -6.59
C LYS A 174 1.14 -8.96 -7.92
N GLY A 175 0.91 -7.86 -8.66
CA GLY A 175 1.52 -7.62 -9.96
C GLY A 175 3.04 -7.43 -9.93
N LEU A 176 3.61 -7.15 -8.76
CA LEU A 176 5.05 -6.85 -8.57
C LEU A 176 5.80 -7.92 -7.78
N ILE A 177 5.10 -8.96 -7.33
CA ILE A 177 5.72 -10.08 -6.61
C ILE A 177 6.60 -10.89 -7.58
N THR A 178 7.76 -11.32 -7.10
CA THR A 178 8.68 -12.24 -7.78
C THR A 178 8.92 -13.45 -6.90
N TYR A 179 8.83 -14.65 -7.47
CA TYR A 179 9.12 -15.88 -6.76
C TYR A 179 10.47 -16.41 -7.21
N THR A 180 11.39 -16.63 -6.28
CA THR A 180 12.68 -17.26 -6.55
C THR A 180 12.85 -18.52 -5.69
N ILE A 181 13.70 -19.45 -6.11
CA ILE A 181 14.02 -20.64 -5.33
C ILE A 181 15.45 -20.51 -4.82
N ASP A 182 15.61 -20.62 -3.52
CA ASP A 182 16.88 -20.67 -2.81
C ASP A 182 17.55 -22.03 -3.05
N PRO A 183 18.69 -22.09 -3.76
CA PRO A 183 19.40 -23.33 -4.04
C PRO A 183 19.87 -24.06 -2.79
N GLU A 184 20.16 -23.35 -1.69
CA GLU A 184 20.71 -23.95 -0.46
C GLU A 184 19.63 -24.67 0.33
N LYS A 185 18.38 -24.19 0.27
CA LYS A 185 17.23 -24.79 0.97
C LYS A 185 16.45 -25.79 0.11
N CYS A 186 16.61 -25.74 -1.22
CA CYS A 186 15.83 -26.56 -2.13
C CYS A 186 16.37 -27.99 -2.20
N ILE A 187 15.63 -28.94 -1.64
CA ILE A 187 15.97 -30.38 -1.73
C ILE A 187 15.60 -31.06 -3.07
N GLY A 188 15.09 -30.31 -4.05
CA GLY A 188 14.73 -30.85 -5.37
C GLY A 188 13.55 -31.84 -5.37
N CYS A 189 12.54 -31.64 -4.51
CA CYS A 189 11.37 -32.52 -4.41
C CYS A 189 10.35 -32.37 -5.56
N GLY A 190 10.41 -31.27 -6.33
CA GLY A 190 9.56 -31.03 -7.50
C GLY A 190 8.11 -30.65 -7.23
N LEU A 191 7.66 -30.58 -5.97
CA LEU A 191 6.27 -30.23 -5.63
C LEU A 191 5.84 -28.87 -6.18
N CYS A 192 6.73 -27.86 -6.15
CA CYS A 192 6.46 -26.55 -6.72
C CYS A 192 6.18 -26.61 -8.23
N ALA A 193 6.92 -27.44 -8.98
CA ALA A 193 6.72 -27.62 -10.40
C ALA A 193 5.41 -28.35 -10.72
N ILE A 194 5.09 -29.42 -9.98
CA ILE A 194 3.83 -30.16 -10.14
C ILE A 194 2.61 -29.28 -9.88
N LYS A 195 2.70 -28.35 -8.92
CA LYS A 195 1.60 -27.47 -8.52
C LYS A 195 1.58 -26.15 -9.29
N CYS A 196 2.50 -25.94 -10.24
CA CYS A 196 2.52 -24.74 -11.06
C CYS A 196 1.44 -24.82 -12.14
N PRO A 197 0.43 -23.93 -12.16
CA PRO A 197 -0.66 -23.99 -13.14
C PRO A 197 -0.21 -23.68 -14.57
N VAL A 198 0.94 -23.04 -14.75
CA VAL A 198 1.50 -22.62 -16.05
C VAL A 198 2.82 -23.32 -16.39
N ASN A 199 3.21 -24.34 -15.62
CA ASN A 199 4.42 -25.13 -15.83
C ASN A 199 5.69 -24.29 -16.03
N CYS A 200 5.82 -23.17 -15.32
CA CYS A 200 6.98 -22.26 -15.45
C CYS A 200 8.17 -22.66 -14.56
N ILE A 201 8.09 -23.77 -13.83
CA ILE A 201 9.14 -24.20 -12.91
C ILE A 201 9.79 -25.47 -13.45
N SER A 202 11.11 -25.43 -13.68
CA SER A 202 11.88 -26.52 -14.24
C SER A 202 13.04 -26.92 -13.32
N GLY A 203 13.42 -28.19 -13.35
CA GLY A 203 14.48 -28.74 -12.51
C GLY A 203 14.52 -30.25 -12.59
N GLU A 204 15.62 -30.83 -12.12
CA GLU A 204 15.82 -32.27 -12.01
C GLU A 204 15.62 -32.73 -10.56
N LYS A 205 15.28 -34.00 -10.36
CA LYS A 205 15.21 -34.58 -9.01
C LYS A 205 16.55 -34.41 -8.29
N GLN A 206 16.50 -34.06 -7.01
CA GLN A 206 17.66 -33.81 -6.15
C GLN A 206 18.54 -32.61 -6.57
N LYS A 207 18.10 -31.80 -7.54
CA LYS A 207 18.72 -30.51 -7.88
C LYS A 207 17.76 -29.36 -7.59
N PRO A 208 18.28 -28.15 -7.29
CA PRO A 208 17.44 -26.97 -7.14
C PRO A 208 16.63 -26.65 -8.40
N TYR A 209 15.32 -26.43 -8.22
CA TYR A 209 14.42 -26.00 -9.29
C TYR A 209 14.59 -24.50 -9.57
N LYS A 210 14.21 -24.05 -10.77
CA LYS A 210 14.23 -22.64 -11.18
C LYS A 210 12.88 -22.22 -11.73
N ILE A 211 12.49 -20.97 -11.47
CA ILE A 211 11.23 -20.39 -11.92
C ILE A 211 11.50 -19.45 -13.09
N ASP A 212 10.89 -19.73 -14.24
CA ASP A 212 10.87 -18.83 -15.40
C ASP A 212 9.90 -17.68 -15.13
N GLN A 213 10.46 -16.49 -14.87
CA GLN A 213 9.68 -15.29 -14.55
C GLN A 213 8.85 -14.80 -15.73
N SER A 214 9.23 -15.11 -16.98
CA SER A 214 8.50 -14.66 -18.17
C SER A 214 7.13 -15.32 -18.31
N LYS A 215 6.98 -16.52 -17.74
CA LYS A 215 5.74 -17.32 -17.77
C LYS A 215 4.98 -17.30 -16.44
N CYS A 216 5.61 -16.82 -15.36
CA CYS A 216 5.03 -16.84 -14.03
C CYS A 216 3.83 -15.91 -13.93
N ILE A 217 2.64 -16.47 -13.65
CA ILE A 217 1.41 -15.70 -13.40
C ILE A 217 1.23 -15.27 -11.94
N LYS A 218 2.28 -15.43 -11.11
CA LYS A 218 2.33 -14.96 -9.71
C LYS A 218 1.23 -15.50 -8.79
N CYS A 219 0.77 -16.73 -9.05
CA CYS A 219 -0.36 -17.40 -8.37
C CYS A 219 -0.14 -17.83 -6.91
N ASN A 220 1.05 -17.61 -6.32
CA ASN A 220 1.43 -18.03 -4.96
C ASN A 220 1.53 -19.56 -4.70
N SER A 221 1.07 -20.41 -5.62
CA SER A 221 0.98 -21.86 -5.36
C SER A 221 2.33 -22.51 -5.05
N CYS A 222 3.42 -22.08 -5.68
CA CYS A 222 4.75 -22.64 -5.41
C CYS A 222 5.25 -22.32 -3.99
N PHE A 223 4.92 -21.13 -3.47
CA PHE A 223 5.30 -20.68 -2.15
C PHE A 223 4.56 -21.47 -1.06
N GLU A 224 3.24 -21.64 -1.21
CA GLU A 224 2.40 -22.35 -0.24
C GLU A 224 2.76 -23.84 -0.10
N VAL A 225 3.15 -24.50 -1.19
CA VAL A 225 3.47 -25.94 -1.17
C VAL A 225 4.89 -26.24 -0.70
N CYS A 226 5.75 -25.22 -0.57
CA CYS A 226 7.15 -25.40 -0.19
C CYS A 226 7.30 -25.55 1.32
N LYS A 227 7.34 -26.80 1.80
CA LYS A 227 7.54 -27.11 3.23
C LYS A 227 8.93 -26.78 3.78
N PHE A 228 9.91 -26.53 2.91
CA PHE A 228 11.30 -26.27 3.26
C PHE A 228 11.66 -24.77 3.29
N GLY A 229 10.68 -23.89 3.00
CA GLY A 229 10.94 -22.44 2.92
C GLY A 229 11.95 -22.07 1.84
N ALA A 230 12.11 -22.92 0.82
CA ALA A 230 13.06 -22.70 -0.28
C ALA A 230 12.51 -21.74 -1.34
N VAL A 231 11.19 -21.55 -1.43
CA VAL A 231 10.61 -20.55 -2.33
C VAL A 231 10.58 -19.22 -1.58
N ILE A 232 11.30 -18.24 -2.10
CA ILE A 232 11.35 -16.87 -1.59
C ILE A 232 10.36 -16.03 -2.40
N ARG A 233 9.52 -15.28 -1.69
CA ARG A 233 8.61 -14.28 -2.24
C ARG A 233 9.21 -12.89 -2.00
N LYS A 234 9.44 -12.10 -3.04
CA LYS A 234 9.96 -10.73 -3.00
C LYS A 234 9.13 -9.77 -3.82
#